data_AF-A0A2A7MJH1-F1
#
_entry.id   AF-A0A2A7MJH1-F1
#
_cell.length_a   1.000
_cell.length_b   1.000
_cell.length_c   1.000
_cell.angle_alpha   90.00
_cell.angle_beta   90.00
_cell.angle_gamma   90.00
#
_symmetry.space_group_name_H-M   'P 1'
#
loop_
_entity.id
_entity.type
_entity.pdbx_description
1 polymer ?
#
loop_
_entity_poly.entity_id
_entity_poly.type
_entity_poly.pdbx_seq_one_letter_code
_entity_poly.pdbx_strand_id
1 'polypeptide(L)'
;MNINNIINDYGSYIYNYALKLSCHPAVAEDLSQETFINAWKNIDSLKDSNAIKPWLRKICFNLFLMNVRKNTKNPENLYDEIENLEQDGLLYVSSIPNPEDEIIVDEYISDMQNGCFLAMVRKLTLNQRIAFSLVDMFGLSLDDVSNILNISKVAVKGLLYRAHMNLDSFFSDHCNILDINNPCSCKAWIDFAKTRDSLKKDANNNKHKLIERLDYKKCNYVFNKSTRAKVNYLYKNMPLKKPQKEWYKNVIDIINDMYI
;
A
#
# COMPACT_ATOMS: atom_id res chain seq x y z
N MET A 1 13.20 -13.97 25.00
CA MET A 1 12.83 -12.80 24.16
C MET A 1 11.74 -12.04 24.91
N ASN A 2 11.83 -10.71 25.06
CA ASN A 2 10.80 -9.92 25.76
C ASN A 2 9.86 -9.28 24.73
N ILE A 3 8.54 -9.45 24.89
CA ILE A 3 7.54 -8.94 23.96
C ILE A 3 7.55 -7.41 23.85
N ASN A 4 7.82 -6.69 24.93
CA ASN A 4 7.88 -5.23 24.93
C ASN A 4 9.02 -4.75 24.01
N ASN A 5 10.17 -5.41 24.05
CA ASN A 5 11.29 -5.09 23.16
C ASN A 5 10.91 -5.36 21.71
N ILE A 6 10.29 -6.52 21.42
CA ILE A 6 9.83 -6.85 20.06
C ILE A 6 8.86 -5.78 19.53
N ILE A 7 7.86 -5.39 20.32
CA ILE A 7 6.86 -4.41 19.91
C ILE A 7 7.49 -3.03 19.72
N ASN A 8 8.38 -2.60 20.61
CA ASN A 8 9.07 -1.32 20.47
C ASN A 8 10.00 -1.27 19.25
N ASP A 9 10.73 -2.36 18.99
CA ASP A 9 11.71 -2.43 17.90
C ASP A 9 11.04 -2.60 16.53
N TYR A 10 9.92 -3.34 16.46
CA TYR A 10 9.30 -3.74 15.19
C TYR A 10 7.90 -3.14 14.96
N GLY A 11 7.30 -2.47 15.94
CA GLY A 11 5.92 -1.94 15.86
C GLY A 11 5.71 -1.00 14.69
N SER A 12 6.58 0.01 14.57
CA SER A 12 6.57 0.94 13.43
C SER A 12 6.80 0.22 12.09
N TYR A 13 7.69 -0.78 12.06
CA TYR A 13 8.02 -1.52 10.85
C TYR A 13 6.82 -2.34 10.34
N ILE A 14 6.17 -3.10 11.23
CA ILE A 14 5.00 -3.91 10.88
C ILE A 14 3.78 -3.04 10.59
N TYR A 15 3.61 -1.93 11.30
CA TYR A 15 2.57 -0.96 10.97
C TYR A 15 2.72 -0.42 9.54
N ASN A 16 3.92 0.01 9.14
CA ASN A 16 4.13 0.48 7.77
C ASN A 16 3.95 -0.63 6.74
N TYR A 17 4.41 -1.85 7.02
CA TYR A 17 4.15 -3.00 6.16
C TYR A 17 2.65 -3.22 5.94
N ALA A 18 1.86 -3.23 7.03
CA ALA A 18 0.41 -3.34 6.99
C ALA A 18 -0.25 -2.16 6.28
N LEU A 19 0.24 -0.93 6.49
CA LEU A 19 -0.26 0.28 5.85
C LEU A 19 -0.05 0.26 4.34
N LYS A 20 1.13 -0.13 3.86
CA LYS A 20 1.40 -0.22 2.42
C LYS A 20 0.54 -1.33 1.78
N LEU A 21 0.33 -2.46 2.47
CA LEU A 21 -0.53 -3.57 1.98
C LEU A 21 -2.01 -3.20 1.94
N SER A 22 -2.55 -2.70 3.05
CA SER A 22 -3.98 -2.39 3.21
C SER A 22 -4.38 -1.08 2.54
N CYS A 23 -3.41 -0.18 2.39
CA CYS A 23 -3.59 1.21 1.97
C CYS A 23 -4.67 1.93 2.78
N HIS A 24 -4.83 1.56 4.06
CA HIS A 24 -5.85 2.11 4.95
C HIS A 24 -5.35 2.13 6.40
N PRO A 25 -5.20 3.32 7.02
CA PRO A 25 -4.64 3.46 8.37
C PRO A 25 -5.33 2.59 9.43
N ALA A 26 -6.65 2.65 9.55
CA ALA A 26 -7.37 1.86 10.56
C ALA A 26 -7.12 0.34 10.41
N VAL A 27 -7.21 -0.19 9.18
CA VAL A 27 -6.91 -1.61 8.90
C VAL A 27 -5.45 -1.95 9.21
N ALA A 28 -4.51 -1.01 9.02
CA ALA A 28 -3.12 -1.21 9.34
C ALA A 28 -2.87 -1.28 10.86
N GLU A 29 -3.57 -0.45 11.64
CA GLU A 29 -3.51 -0.49 13.11
C GLU A 29 -3.99 -1.85 13.63
N ASP A 30 -5.15 -2.31 13.16
CA ASP A 30 -5.72 -3.61 13.53
C ASP A 30 -4.81 -4.77 13.10
N LEU A 31 -4.38 -4.80 11.83
CA LEU A 31 -3.52 -5.87 11.30
C LEU A 31 -2.19 -5.96 12.04
N SER A 32 -1.56 -4.82 12.34
CA SER A 32 -0.28 -4.81 13.05
C SER A 32 -0.45 -5.29 14.50
N GLN A 33 -1.53 -4.91 15.17
CA GLN A 33 -1.85 -5.39 16.51
C GLN A 33 -2.08 -6.90 16.52
N GLU A 34 -2.96 -7.40 15.65
CA GLU A 34 -3.21 -8.85 15.50
C GLU A 34 -1.94 -9.62 15.14
N THR A 35 -1.02 -9.00 14.39
CA THR A 35 0.28 -9.60 14.06
C THR A 35 1.09 -9.86 15.32
N PHE A 36 1.24 -8.89 16.22
CA PHE A 36 2.01 -9.07 17.45
C PHE A 36 1.34 -10.04 18.43
N ILE A 37 0.02 -10.03 18.52
CA ILE A 37 -0.73 -11.00 19.34
C ILE A 37 -0.47 -12.43 18.83
N ASN A 38 -0.60 -12.67 17.52
CA ASN A 38 -0.34 -13.99 16.94
C ASN A 38 1.14 -14.37 16.97
N ALA A 39 2.04 -13.41 16.82
CA ALA A 39 3.47 -13.64 16.98
C ALA A 39 3.78 -14.12 18.39
N TRP A 40 3.27 -13.45 19.42
CA TRP A 40 3.54 -13.85 20.80
C TRP A 40 3.00 -15.24 21.12
N LYS A 41 1.78 -15.57 20.68
CA LYS A 41 1.19 -16.91 20.80
C LYS A 41 2.06 -18.03 20.20
N ASN A 42 2.83 -17.71 19.16
CA ASN A 42 3.63 -18.68 18.42
C ASN A 42 5.13 -18.39 18.54
N ILE A 43 5.56 -17.67 19.58
CA ILE A 43 6.95 -17.20 19.68
C ILE A 43 7.94 -18.35 19.70
N ASP A 44 7.56 -19.49 20.26
CA ASP A 44 8.37 -20.72 20.32
C ASP A 44 8.64 -21.33 18.93
N SER A 45 7.86 -20.96 17.92
CA SER A 45 8.09 -21.38 16.52
C SER A 45 9.22 -20.60 15.84
N LEU A 46 9.64 -19.47 16.42
CA LEU A 46 10.75 -18.66 15.91
C LEU A 46 12.09 -19.31 16.29
N LYS A 47 12.62 -20.15 15.39
CA LYS A 47 13.88 -20.89 15.61
C LYS A 47 15.14 -20.01 15.54
N ASP A 48 15.11 -18.95 14.74
CA ASP A 48 16.22 -18.01 14.58
C ASP A 48 15.75 -16.58 14.84
N SER A 49 16.32 -15.96 15.88
CA SER A 49 16.01 -14.57 16.24
C SER A 49 16.33 -13.57 15.13
N ASN A 50 17.31 -13.85 14.26
CA ASN A 50 17.63 -12.98 13.12
C ASN A 50 16.53 -12.98 12.05
N ALA A 51 15.66 -14.00 12.06
CA ALA A 51 14.54 -14.12 11.14
C ALA A 51 13.26 -13.42 11.65
N ILE A 52 13.30 -12.67 12.76
CA ILE A 52 12.10 -12.03 13.32
C ILE A 52 11.38 -11.10 12.33
N LYS A 53 12.11 -10.27 11.58
CA LYS A 53 11.51 -9.38 10.57
C LYS A 53 10.72 -10.14 9.49
N PRO A 54 11.33 -11.09 8.74
CA PRO A 54 10.58 -11.86 7.75
C PRO A 54 9.48 -12.73 8.37
N TRP A 55 9.67 -13.25 9.58
CA TRP A 55 8.66 -14.02 10.29
C TRP A 55 7.42 -13.18 10.65
N LEU A 56 7.61 -11.99 11.22
CA LEU A 56 6.50 -11.05 11.49
C LEU A 56 5.79 -10.61 10.20
N ARG A 57 6.54 -10.35 9.10
CA ARG A 57 5.94 -10.04 7.80
C ARG A 57 5.05 -11.17 7.30
N LYS A 58 5.47 -12.42 7.47
CA LYS A 58 4.70 -13.60 7.06
C LYS A 58 3.38 -13.69 7.84
N ILE A 59 3.40 -13.47 9.15
CA ILE A 59 2.19 -13.43 9.98
C ILE A 59 1.25 -12.31 9.51
N CYS A 60 1.78 -11.10 9.36
CA CYS A 60 1.01 -9.93 8.93
C CYS A 60 0.36 -10.13 7.54
N PHE A 61 1.13 -10.67 6.58
CA PHE A 61 0.63 -10.93 5.23
C PHE A 61 -0.48 -11.98 5.22
N ASN A 62 -0.34 -13.05 6.02
CA ASN A 62 -1.39 -14.07 6.14
C ASN A 62 -2.68 -13.49 6.70
N LEU A 63 -2.59 -12.66 7.76
CA LEU A 63 -3.74 -11.97 8.33
C LEU A 63 -4.41 -11.02 7.32
N PHE A 64 -3.60 -10.27 6.57
CA PHE A 64 -4.10 -9.43 5.48
C PHE A 64 -4.89 -10.25 4.44
N LEU A 65 -4.35 -11.36 3.96
CA LEU A 65 -5.05 -12.22 2.99
C LEU A 65 -6.34 -12.82 3.57
N MET A 66 -6.33 -13.23 4.83
CA MET A 66 -7.53 -13.72 5.53
C MET A 66 -8.62 -12.64 5.57
N ASN A 67 -8.25 -11.41 5.96
CA ASN A 67 -9.17 -10.27 6.01
C ASN A 67 -9.71 -9.91 4.63
N VAL A 68 -8.89 -9.96 3.58
CA VAL A 68 -9.34 -9.73 2.20
C VAL A 68 -10.34 -10.81 1.77
N ARG A 69 -10.05 -12.09 2.01
CA ARG A 69 -10.94 -13.20 1.65
C ARG A 69 -12.29 -13.11 2.36
N LYS A 70 -12.29 -12.79 3.65
CA LYS A 70 -13.53 -12.61 4.44
C LYS A 70 -14.43 -11.50 3.90
N ASN A 71 -13.83 -10.44 3.36
CA ASN A 71 -14.55 -9.27 2.86
C ASN A 71 -14.85 -9.31 1.34
N THR A 72 -14.40 -10.34 0.63
CA THR A 72 -14.57 -10.46 -0.82
C THR A 72 -15.64 -11.49 -1.14
N LYS A 73 -16.71 -11.08 -1.84
CA LYS A 73 -17.81 -11.98 -2.21
C LYS A 73 -17.41 -13.07 -3.22
N ASN A 74 -16.40 -12.83 -4.07
CA ASN A 74 -15.92 -13.76 -5.10
C ASN A 74 -14.37 -13.80 -5.16
N PRO A 75 -13.70 -14.66 -4.38
CA PRO A 75 -12.24 -14.74 -4.35
C PRO A 75 -11.61 -15.40 -5.60
N GLU A 76 -12.39 -16.04 -6.47
CA GLU A 76 -11.83 -16.86 -7.57
C GLU A 76 -11.38 -16.04 -8.81
N ASN A 77 -11.83 -14.80 -8.96
CA ASN A 77 -11.46 -13.92 -10.10
C ASN A 77 -10.22 -13.04 -9.83
N LEU A 78 -9.32 -13.48 -8.95
CA LEU A 78 -8.20 -12.64 -8.48
C LEU A 78 -6.95 -12.71 -9.38
N TYR A 79 -6.83 -13.73 -10.24
CA TYR A 79 -5.63 -13.96 -11.03
C TYR A 79 -5.92 -13.79 -12.52
N ASP A 80 -5.13 -12.93 -13.15
CA ASP A 80 -4.97 -12.95 -14.60
C ASP A 80 -4.17 -14.21 -14.97
N GLU A 81 -4.39 -14.75 -16.18
CA GLU A 81 -3.61 -15.90 -16.68
C GLU A 81 -2.11 -15.60 -16.59
N ILE A 82 -1.34 -16.55 -16.01
CA ILE A 82 0.08 -16.38 -15.73
C ILE A 82 0.85 -16.05 -17.01
N GLU A 83 0.53 -16.70 -18.13
CA GLU A 83 1.17 -16.44 -19.43
C GLU A 83 1.03 -14.98 -19.88
N ASN A 84 -0.16 -14.39 -19.70
CA ASN A 84 -0.39 -12.98 -20.03
C ASN A 84 0.41 -12.04 -19.10
N LEU A 85 0.58 -12.42 -17.82
CA LEU A 85 1.43 -11.66 -16.90
C LEU A 85 2.90 -11.77 -17.29
N GLU A 86 3.36 -12.93 -17.74
CA GLU A 86 4.76 -13.11 -18.15
C GLU A 86 5.09 -12.30 -19.40
N GLN A 87 4.19 -12.24 -20.38
CA GLN A 87 4.33 -11.37 -21.56
C GLN A 87 4.45 -9.89 -21.16
N ASP A 88 3.54 -9.41 -20.31
CA ASP A 88 3.61 -8.04 -19.78
C ASP A 88 4.87 -7.80 -18.94
N GLY A 89 5.38 -8.83 -18.27
CA GLY A 89 6.59 -8.77 -17.47
C GLY A 89 7.85 -8.50 -18.28
N LEU A 90 7.85 -8.80 -19.57
CA LEU A 90 8.93 -8.44 -20.50
C LEU A 90 8.96 -6.94 -20.81
N LEU A 91 7.82 -6.24 -20.64
CA LEU A 91 7.70 -4.79 -20.84
C LEU A 91 8.06 -3.99 -19.58
N TYR A 92 8.23 -4.66 -18.44
CA TYR A 92 8.55 -4.00 -17.18
C TYR A 92 9.95 -3.39 -17.22
N VAL A 93 10.01 -2.07 -17.08
CA VAL A 93 11.26 -1.32 -16.91
C VAL A 93 11.31 -0.81 -15.47
N SER A 94 12.33 -1.25 -14.72
CA SER A 94 12.60 -0.70 -13.39
C SER A 94 12.98 0.76 -13.53
N SER A 95 12.24 1.65 -12.87
CA SER A 95 12.62 3.05 -12.73
C SER A 95 13.31 3.25 -11.38
N ILE A 96 14.51 3.81 -11.45
CA ILE A 96 15.23 4.35 -10.30
C ILE A 96 14.91 5.85 -10.31
N PRO A 97 14.29 6.40 -9.26
CA PRO A 97 14.09 7.84 -9.17
C PRO A 97 15.43 8.54 -9.09
N ASN A 98 15.58 9.64 -9.82
CA ASN A 98 16.76 10.48 -9.79
C ASN A 98 16.51 11.74 -8.95
N PRO A 99 17.56 12.48 -8.54
CA PRO A 99 17.38 13.74 -7.81
C PRO A 99 16.49 14.76 -8.55
N GLU A 100 16.51 14.78 -9.88
CA GLU A 100 15.63 15.64 -10.68
C GLU A 100 14.13 15.28 -10.62
N ASP A 101 13.79 14.08 -10.13
CA ASP A 101 12.40 13.66 -9.91
C ASP A 101 11.87 14.11 -8.54
N GLU A 102 12.70 14.75 -7.71
CA GLU A 102 12.31 15.21 -6.39
C GLU A 102 11.20 16.26 -6.47
N ILE A 103 10.14 16.01 -5.70
CA ILE A 103 8.99 16.90 -5.58
C ILE A 103 8.90 17.35 -4.14
N ILE A 104 9.08 18.65 -3.92
CA ILE A 104 9.00 19.28 -2.60
C ILE A 104 7.65 19.99 -2.49
N VAL A 105 6.89 19.62 -1.47
CA VAL A 105 5.61 20.24 -1.12
C VAL A 105 5.53 20.40 0.40
N ASP A 106 4.66 21.30 0.86
CA ASP A 106 4.38 21.48 2.28
C ASP A 106 3.86 20.18 2.92
N GLU A 107 4.13 19.96 4.21
CA GLU A 107 3.76 18.74 4.94
C GLU A 107 2.27 18.41 4.83
N TYR A 108 1.38 19.40 4.99
CA TYR A 108 -0.07 19.22 4.86
C TYR A 108 -0.49 18.81 3.44
N ILE A 109 0.20 19.32 2.42
CA ILE A 109 -0.03 18.93 1.01
C ILE A 109 0.46 17.50 0.80
N SER A 110 1.63 17.16 1.32
CA SER A 110 2.18 15.80 1.28
C SER A 110 1.21 14.79 1.91
N ASP A 111 0.61 15.10 3.06
CA ASP A 111 -0.33 14.19 3.71
C ASP A 111 -1.61 13.96 2.89
N MET A 112 -2.20 15.01 2.32
CA MET A 112 -3.35 14.90 1.40
C MET A 112 -2.99 14.06 0.17
N GLN A 113 -1.82 14.33 -0.42
CA GLN A 113 -1.28 13.59 -1.55
C GLN A 113 -1.10 12.11 -1.22
N ASN A 114 -0.46 11.80 -0.09
CA ASN A 114 -0.21 10.42 0.35
C ASN A 114 -1.53 9.66 0.54
N GLY A 115 -2.55 10.31 1.09
CA GLY A 115 -3.90 9.76 1.19
C GLY A 115 -4.49 9.41 -0.18
N CYS A 116 -4.38 10.32 -1.16
CA CYS A 116 -4.80 10.07 -2.54
C CYS A 116 -4.02 8.90 -3.18
N PHE A 117 -2.70 8.86 -3.00
CA PHE A 117 -1.84 7.83 -3.54
C PHE A 117 -2.17 6.44 -3.00
N LEU A 118 -2.39 6.31 -1.69
CA LEU A 118 -2.87 5.06 -1.09
C LEU A 118 -4.28 4.69 -1.59
N ALA A 119 -5.17 5.68 -1.74
CA ALA A 119 -6.50 5.44 -2.28
C ALA A 119 -6.49 4.91 -3.72
N MET A 120 -5.56 5.35 -4.57
CA MET A 120 -5.44 4.87 -5.94
C MET A 120 -4.82 3.46 -6.03
N VAL A 121 -3.87 3.12 -5.15
CA VAL A 121 -3.39 1.73 -5.02
C VAL A 121 -4.54 0.78 -4.63
N ARG A 122 -5.53 1.26 -3.85
CA ARG A 122 -6.76 0.50 -3.55
C ARG A 122 -7.68 0.26 -4.76
N LYS A 123 -7.44 0.93 -5.89
CA LYS A 123 -8.18 0.72 -7.14
C LYS A 123 -7.49 -0.23 -8.10
N LEU A 124 -6.31 -0.74 -7.75
CA LEU A 124 -5.67 -1.86 -8.44
C LEU A 124 -6.33 -3.20 -8.05
N THR A 125 -6.09 -4.24 -8.86
CA THR A 125 -6.41 -5.61 -8.42
C THR A 125 -5.65 -5.97 -7.17
N LEU A 126 -6.12 -6.98 -6.45
CA LEU A 126 -5.44 -7.44 -5.24
C LEU A 126 -3.98 -7.81 -5.52
N ASN A 127 -3.70 -8.57 -6.58
CA ASN A 127 -2.34 -9.02 -6.88
C ASN A 127 -1.45 -7.90 -7.41
N GLN A 128 -1.99 -6.98 -8.23
CA GLN A 128 -1.26 -5.77 -8.62
C GLN A 128 -0.93 -4.93 -7.40
N ARG A 129 -1.89 -4.74 -6.48
CA ARG A 129 -1.69 -4.04 -5.22
C ARG A 129 -0.62 -4.72 -4.37
N ILE A 130 -0.72 -6.03 -4.14
CA ILE A 130 0.28 -6.75 -3.31
C ILE A 130 1.67 -6.58 -3.93
N ALA A 131 1.83 -6.83 -5.22
CA ALA A 131 3.11 -6.69 -5.89
C ALA A 131 3.65 -5.25 -5.76
N PHE A 132 2.84 -4.25 -6.10
CA PHE A 132 3.23 -2.84 -6.05
C PHE A 132 3.56 -2.37 -4.63
N SER A 133 2.70 -2.70 -3.66
CA SER A 133 2.90 -2.35 -2.25
C SER A 133 4.17 -2.96 -1.67
N LEU A 134 4.47 -4.22 -2.00
CA LEU A 134 5.64 -4.91 -1.47
C LEU A 134 6.94 -4.50 -2.15
N VAL A 135 6.94 -4.32 -3.46
CA VAL A 135 8.15 -3.96 -4.22
C VAL A 135 8.37 -2.45 -4.22
N ASP A 136 7.45 -1.67 -4.75
CA ASP A 136 7.67 -0.23 -5.00
C ASP A 136 7.51 0.61 -3.73
N MET A 137 6.55 0.28 -2.85
CA MET A 137 6.29 1.09 -1.65
C MET A 137 7.04 0.62 -0.40
N PHE A 138 7.29 -0.69 -0.27
CA PHE A 138 7.96 -1.25 0.92
C PHE A 138 9.42 -1.65 0.65
N GLY A 139 9.79 -1.94 -0.60
CA GLY A 139 11.18 -2.23 -0.98
C GLY A 139 11.61 -3.70 -0.83
N LEU A 140 10.68 -4.67 -0.89
CA LEU A 140 11.06 -6.09 -1.02
C LEU A 140 11.62 -6.38 -2.41
N SER A 141 12.46 -7.42 -2.47
CA SER A 141 12.99 -7.91 -3.74
C SER A 141 11.91 -8.62 -4.57
N LEU A 142 12.10 -8.66 -5.90
CA LEU A 142 11.23 -9.45 -6.79
C LEU A 142 11.24 -10.94 -6.41
N ASP A 143 12.38 -11.45 -5.91
CA ASP A 143 12.53 -12.80 -5.36
C ASP A 143 11.59 -13.05 -4.18
N ASP A 144 11.62 -12.17 -3.18
CA ASP A 144 10.77 -12.30 -2.00
C ASP A 144 9.28 -12.30 -2.39
N VAL A 145 8.89 -11.38 -3.26
CA VAL A 145 7.48 -11.25 -3.69
C VAL A 145 7.04 -12.41 -4.57
N SER A 146 7.92 -12.93 -5.44
CA SER A 146 7.69 -14.15 -6.21
C SER A 146 7.42 -15.35 -5.30
N ASN A 147 8.20 -15.51 -4.24
CA ASN A 147 7.99 -16.56 -3.24
C ASN A 147 6.70 -16.35 -2.42
N ILE A 148 6.37 -15.11 -2.06
CA ILE A 148 5.14 -14.77 -1.31
C ILE A 148 3.89 -15.08 -2.15
N LEU A 149 3.90 -14.72 -3.43
CA LEU A 149 2.76 -14.89 -4.34
C LEU A 149 2.72 -16.27 -5.01
N ASN A 150 3.79 -17.06 -4.90
CA ASN A 150 3.96 -18.35 -5.58
C ASN A 150 3.76 -18.27 -7.11
N ILE A 151 4.40 -17.28 -7.74
CA ILE A 151 4.40 -17.07 -9.19
C ILE A 151 5.83 -16.73 -9.65
N SER A 152 6.11 -16.84 -10.95
CA SER A 152 7.44 -16.51 -11.49
C SER A 152 7.80 -15.03 -11.29
N LYS A 153 9.09 -14.70 -11.20
CA LYS A 153 9.54 -13.29 -11.15
C LYS A 153 9.06 -12.48 -12.35
N VAL A 154 8.95 -13.13 -13.51
CA VAL A 154 8.47 -12.48 -14.74
C VAL A 154 6.98 -12.14 -14.59
N ALA A 155 6.17 -13.03 -14.02
CA ALA A 155 4.78 -12.74 -13.70
C ALA A 155 4.63 -11.62 -12.66
N VAL A 156 5.49 -11.55 -11.63
CA VAL A 156 5.54 -10.41 -10.69
C VAL A 156 5.81 -9.11 -11.44
N LYS A 157 6.77 -9.09 -12.36
CA LYS A 157 7.04 -7.93 -13.22
C LYS A 157 5.81 -7.54 -14.05
N GLY A 158 5.03 -8.50 -14.54
CA GLY A 158 3.77 -8.25 -15.23
C GLY A 158 2.74 -7.55 -14.35
N LEU A 159 2.58 -8.00 -13.09
CA LEU A 159 1.73 -7.33 -12.11
C LEU A 159 2.18 -5.89 -11.85
N LEU A 160 3.48 -5.67 -11.70
CA LEU A 160 4.05 -4.33 -11.50
C LEU A 160 3.87 -3.44 -12.72
N TYR A 161 4.11 -3.97 -13.92
CA TYR A 161 3.88 -3.26 -15.18
C TYR A 161 2.44 -2.77 -15.27
N ARG A 162 1.45 -3.66 -15.06
CA ARG A 162 0.03 -3.28 -15.06
C ARG A 162 -0.31 -2.28 -13.96
N ALA A 163 0.23 -2.46 -12.75
CA ALA A 163 0.03 -1.55 -11.64
C ALA A 163 0.53 -0.14 -11.98
N HIS A 164 1.75 -0.04 -12.51
CA HIS A 164 2.32 1.23 -12.94
C HIS A 164 1.52 1.88 -14.05
N MET A 165 1.17 1.15 -15.12
CA MET A 165 0.36 1.71 -16.21
C MET A 165 -0.98 2.26 -15.73
N ASN A 166 -1.65 1.56 -14.80
CA ASN A 166 -2.89 2.01 -14.19
C ASN A 166 -2.74 3.29 -13.37
N LEU A 167 -1.68 3.38 -12.55
CA LEU A 167 -1.43 4.54 -11.71
C LEU A 167 -0.96 5.73 -12.54
N ASP A 168 -0.01 5.52 -13.45
CA ASP A 168 0.50 6.55 -14.36
C ASP A 168 -0.63 7.16 -15.18
N SER A 169 -1.49 6.32 -15.77
CA SER A 169 -2.67 6.74 -16.53
C SER A 169 -3.61 7.61 -15.72
N PHE A 170 -3.79 7.32 -14.43
CA PHE A 170 -4.65 8.14 -13.59
C PHE A 170 -3.96 9.46 -13.26
N PHE A 171 -2.73 9.42 -12.74
CA PHE A 171 -2.09 10.63 -12.24
C PHE A 171 -1.63 11.59 -13.34
N SER A 172 -1.32 11.09 -14.55
CA SER A 172 -0.91 11.94 -15.68
C SER A 172 -1.93 13.01 -16.02
N ASP A 173 -3.23 12.68 -15.88
CA ASP A 173 -4.32 13.52 -16.35
C ASP A 173 -5.08 14.21 -15.20
N HIS A 174 -4.75 13.86 -13.94
CA HIS A 174 -5.52 14.30 -12.77
C HIS A 174 -4.68 15.08 -11.76
N CYS A 175 -3.40 14.75 -11.56
CA CYS A 175 -2.64 15.26 -10.42
C CYS A 175 -1.87 16.55 -10.75
N ASN A 176 -2.24 17.66 -10.10
CA ASN A 176 -1.55 18.95 -10.27
C ASN A 176 -0.06 18.93 -9.86
N ILE A 177 0.30 18.03 -8.94
CA ILE A 177 1.69 17.85 -8.51
C ILE A 177 2.56 17.28 -9.64
N LEU A 178 1.99 16.49 -10.55
CA LEU A 178 2.72 15.94 -11.69
C LEU A 178 2.78 16.91 -12.88
N ASP A 179 1.65 17.58 -13.16
CA ASP A 179 1.49 18.59 -14.20
C ASP A 179 0.58 19.70 -13.69
N ILE A 180 1.06 20.95 -13.73
CA ILE A 180 0.33 22.12 -13.22
C ILE A 180 -1.02 22.35 -13.92
N ASN A 181 -1.22 21.82 -15.13
CA ASN A 181 -2.46 21.96 -15.89
C ASN A 181 -3.54 20.96 -15.45
N ASN A 182 -3.18 19.97 -14.63
CA ASN A 182 -4.12 18.96 -14.19
C ASN A 182 -5.12 19.52 -13.16
N PRO A 183 -6.37 18.99 -13.15
CA PRO A 183 -7.48 19.59 -12.41
C PRO A 183 -7.44 19.41 -10.89
N CYS A 184 -6.78 18.37 -10.35
CA CYS A 184 -6.79 18.11 -8.91
C CYS A 184 -5.72 18.92 -8.17
N SER A 185 -6.13 19.84 -7.30
CA SER A 185 -5.22 20.58 -6.40
C SER A 185 -5.36 20.12 -4.96
N CYS A 186 -4.30 19.54 -4.40
CA CYS A 186 -4.26 19.13 -2.98
C CYS A 186 -4.52 20.33 -2.05
N LYS A 187 -3.97 21.51 -2.39
CA LYS A 187 -4.21 22.75 -1.64
C LYS A 187 -5.70 23.13 -1.65
N ALA A 188 -6.33 23.10 -2.83
CA ALA A 188 -7.76 23.38 -2.94
C ALA A 188 -8.61 22.39 -2.13
N TRP A 189 -8.25 21.10 -2.12
CA TRP A 189 -8.93 20.10 -1.29
C TRP A 189 -8.77 20.36 0.20
N ILE A 190 -7.59 20.79 0.66
CA ILE A 190 -7.34 21.14 2.05
C ILE A 190 -8.14 22.38 2.45
N ASP A 191 -8.08 23.44 1.65
CA ASP A 191 -8.82 24.69 1.90
C ASP A 191 -10.33 24.43 1.93
N PHE A 192 -10.81 23.60 1.01
CA PHE A 192 -12.18 23.13 1.00
C PHE A 192 -12.52 22.33 2.26
N ALA A 193 -11.69 21.38 2.67
CA ALA A 193 -11.94 20.58 3.87
C ALA A 193 -11.99 21.44 5.15
N LYS A 194 -11.16 22.49 5.26
CA LYS A 194 -11.12 23.43 6.40
C LYS A 194 -12.34 24.35 6.47
N THR A 195 -12.90 24.72 5.33
CA THR A 195 -14.01 25.68 5.23
C THR A 195 -15.39 24.99 5.19
N ARG A 196 -15.41 23.66 5.13
CA ARG A 196 -16.60 22.82 4.96
C ARG A 196 -17.10 22.25 6.29
N ASP A 197 -17.37 23.11 7.26
CA ASP A 197 -17.96 22.72 8.56
C ASP A 197 -19.38 22.08 8.46
N SER A 198 -19.98 21.95 7.27
CA SER A 198 -21.42 21.64 7.14
C SER A 198 -21.83 20.66 6.02
N LEU A 199 -21.02 19.67 5.65
CA LEU A 199 -21.45 18.64 4.68
C LEU A 199 -21.39 17.21 5.21
N LYS A 200 -22.10 17.00 6.32
CA LYS A 200 -22.58 15.68 6.78
C LYS A 200 -24.10 15.48 6.58
N LYS A 201 -24.70 16.08 5.54
CA LYS A 201 -26.11 15.79 5.19
C LYS A 201 -26.41 15.33 3.76
N ASP A 202 -25.50 15.47 2.79
CA ASP A 202 -25.76 15.08 1.39
C ASP A 202 -24.75 14.09 0.79
N ALA A 203 -24.14 13.22 1.60
CA ALA A 203 -23.32 12.11 1.07
C ALA A 203 -24.15 10.93 0.53
N ASN A 204 -25.46 10.88 0.84
CA ASN A 204 -26.34 9.77 0.46
C ASN A 204 -27.06 9.95 -0.90
N ASN A 205 -26.95 11.11 -1.55
CA ASN A 205 -27.68 11.40 -2.80
C ASN A 205 -26.81 11.50 -4.06
N ASN A 206 -25.48 11.46 -3.93
CA ASN A 206 -24.60 11.60 -5.09
C ASN A 206 -24.37 10.25 -5.80
N LYS A 207 -25.17 10.03 -6.86
CA LYS A 207 -24.98 9.00 -7.90
C LYS A 207 -23.75 9.24 -8.78
N HIS A 208 -22.69 9.89 -8.29
CA HIS A 208 -21.44 9.89 -9.04
C HIS A 208 -20.85 8.47 -8.95
N LYS A 209 -20.72 7.82 -10.11
CA LYS A 209 -20.15 6.47 -10.21
C LYS A 209 -18.69 6.55 -9.75
N LEU A 210 -18.43 6.16 -8.50
CA LEU A 210 -17.09 6.11 -7.95
C LEU A 210 -16.24 5.16 -8.81
N ILE A 211 -14.96 5.52 -9.02
CA ILE A 211 -14.03 4.63 -9.71
C ILE A 211 -13.95 3.33 -8.93
N GLU A 212 -14.41 2.23 -9.51
CA GLU A 212 -14.37 0.92 -8.88
C GLU A 212 -12.97 0.31 -9.00
N ARG A 213 -12.36 0.38 -10.20
CA ARG A 213 -11.05 -0.19 -10.52
C ARG A 213 -10.37 0.63 -11.62
N LEU A 214 -9.04 0.77 -11.54
CA LEU A 214 -8.22 1.38 -12.58
C LEU A 214 -7.99 0.40 -13.74
N ASP A 215 -8.02 0.94 -14.96
CA ASP A 215 -7.85 0.17 -16.19
C ASP A 215 -7.30 1.07 -17.30
N TYR A 216 -5.98 1.13 -17.40
CA TYR A 216 -5.26 1.99 -18.35
C TYR A 216 -5.65 1.72 -19.81
N LYS A 217 -6.10 0.49 -20.13
CA LYS A 217 -6.53 0.12 -21.49
C LYS A 217 -7.80 0.85 -21.91
N LYS A 218 -8.65 1.23 -20.96
CA LYS A 218 -9.87 2.03 -21.24
C LYS A 218 -9.57 3.52 -21.44
N CYS A 219 -8.43 3.98 -20.96
CA CYS A 219 -8.02 5.37 -21.02
C CYS A 219 -7.11 5.68 -22.22
N ASN A 220 -6.80 4.69 -23.08
CA ASN A 220 -5.83 4.82 -24.18
C ASN A 220 -4.49 5.42 -23.74
N TYR A 221 -4.06 5.14 -22.50
CA TYR A 221 -2.85 5.70 -21.96
C TYR A 221 -1.61 5.13 -22.65
N VAL A 222 -0.68 6.01 -23.01
CA VAL A 222 0.62 5.67 -23.58
C VAL A 222 1.69 5.94 -22.54
N PHE A 223 2.57 4.97 -22.33
CA PHE A 223 3.65 5.05 -21.35
C PHE A 223 4.48 6.35 -21.52
N ASN A 224 4.61 7.10 -20.43
CA ASN A 224 5.45 8.28 -20.35
C ASN A 224 6.53 8.10 -19.27
N LYS A 225 7.80 8.17 -19.67
CA LYS A 225 8.95 7.97 -18.76
C LYS A 225 9.01 9.00 -17.64
N SER A 226 8.69 10.26 -17.92
CA SER A 226 8.71 11.33 -16.91
C SER A 226 7.57 11.17 -15.90
N THR A 227 6.36 10.85 -16.36
CA THR A 227 5.24 10.51 -15.47
C THR A 227 5.60 9.34 -14.57
N ARG A 228 6.12 8.24 -15.14
CA ARG A 228 6.56 7.06 -14.39
C ARG A 228 7.56 7.42 -13.30
N ALA A 229 8.58 8.20 -13.64
CA ALA A 229 9.65 8.56 -12.73
C ALA A 229 9.11 9.36 -11.52
N LYS A 230 8.30 10.39 -11.78
CA LYS A 230 7.66 11.20 -10.72
C LYS A 230 6.69 10.39 -9.85
N VAL A 231 5.81 9.58 -10.45
CA VAL A 231 4.86 8.72 -9.72
C VAL A 231 5.62 7.76 -8.81
N ASN A 232 6.65 7.10 -9.34
CA ASN A 232 7.48 6.16 -8.61
C ASN A 232 8.27 6.84 -7.48
N TYR A 233 8.83 8.04 -7.73
CA TYR A 233 9.49 8.85 -6.69
C TYR A 233 8.57 9.06 -5.49
N LEU A 234 7.34 9.49 -5.74
CA LEU A 234 6.36 9.79 -4.69
C LEU A 234 5.95 8.55 -3.89
N TYR A 235 5.77 7.39 -4.53
CA TYR A 235 5.45 6.15 -3.82
C TYR A 235 6.63 5.61 -2.99
N LYS A 236 7.85 5.63 -3.54
CA LYS A 236 9.07 5.17 -2.85
C LYS A 236 9.44 6.04 -1.65
N ASN A 237 9.26 7.36 -1.78
CA ASN A 237 9.58 8.32 -0.73
C ASN A 237 8.39 8.66 0.17
N MET A 238 7.27 7.93 0.04
CA MET A 238 6.12 8.13 0.92
C MET A 238 6.53 7.90 2.39
N PRO A 239 6.43 8.93 3.26
CA PRO A 239 6.98 8.90 4.61
C PRO A 239 6.52 7.72 5.44
N LEU A 240 7.43 7.17 6.24
CA LEU A 240 7.08 6.17 7.24
C LEU A 240 6.24 6.81 8.34
N LYS A 241 5.15 6.13 8.70
CA LYS A 241 4.26 6.56 9.78
C LYS A 241 4.57 5.78 11.05
N LYS A 242 4.40 6.39 12.22
CA LYS A 242 4.54 5.70 13.51
C LYS A 242 3.16 5.57 14.14
N PRO A 243 2.78 4.40 14.67
CA PRO A 243 1.61 4.27 15.53
C PRO A 243 1.65 5.27 16.68
N GLN A 244 0.48 5.67 17.18
CA GLN A 244 0.38 6.48 18.39
C GLN A 244 0.92 5.74 19.61
N LYS A 245 1.34 6.46 20.66
CA LYS A 245 1.88 5.85 21.89
C LYS A 245 0.89 4.89 22.54
N GLU A 246 -0.39 5.27 22.57
CA GLU A 246 -1.50 4.46 23.04
C GLU A 246 -1.59 3.11 22.33
N TRP A 247 -1.30 3.05 21.02
CA TRP A 247 -1.31 1.78 20.29
C TRP A 247 -0.29 0.78 20.88
N TYR A 248 0.95 1.22 21.15
CA TYR A 248 1.99 0.37 21.73
C TYR A 248 1.56 -0.16 23.10
N LYS A 249 1.04 0.73 23.95
CA LYS A 249 0.53 0.37 25.27
C LYS A 249 -0.60 -0.67 25.16
N ASN A 250 -1.59 -0.42 24.32
CA ASN A 250 -2.73 -1.32 24.13
C ASN A 250 -2.30 -2.72 23.69
N VAL A 251 -1.36 -2.83 22.73
CA VAL A 251 -0.88 -4.15 22.28
C VAL A 251 -0.16 -4.90 23.40
N ILE A 252 0.67 -4.20 24.18
CA ILE A 252 1.40 -4.79 25.32
C ILE A 252 0.42 -5.26 26.41
N ASP A 253 -0.54 -4.40 26.79
CA ASP A 253 -1.52 -4.70 27.82
C ASP A 253 -2.35 -5.94 27.45
N ILE A 254 -2.87 -6.00 26.21
CA ILE A 254 -3.62 -7.17 25.72
C ILE A 254 -2.79 -8.45 25.81
N ILE A 255 -1.51 -8.40 25.41
CA ILE A 255 -0.67 -9.58 25.44
C ILE A 255 -0.38 -10.02 26.88
N ASN A 256 -0.14 -9.09 27.79
CA ASN A 256 0.08 -9.43 29.20
C ASN A 256 -1.17 -10.07 29.82
N ASP A 257 -2.36 -9.52 29.53
CA ASP A 257 -3.64 -10.03 30.03
C ASP A 257 -3.95 -11.45 29.53
N MET A 258 -3.39 -11.88 28.40
CA MET A 258 -3.59 -13.23 27.86
C MET A 258 -2.87 -14.33 28.64
N TYR A 259 -1.89 -13.98 29.48
CA TYR A 259 -1.03 -14.93 30.20
C TYR A 259 -1.04 -14.72 31.72
N ILE A 260 -2.05 -14.01 32.22
CA ILE A 260 -2.45 -13.94 33.64
C ILE A 260 -3.61 -14.91 33.86
#